data_AF-A0AAV7RQP9-F1
#
_entry.id   AF-A0AAV7RQP9-F1
#
_cell.length_a   1.000
_cell.length_b   1.000
_cell.length_c   1.000
_cell.angle_alpha   90.00
_cell.angle_beta   90.00
_cell.angle_gamma   90.00
#
_symmetry.space_group_name_H-M   'P 1'
#
loop_
_entity.id
_entity.type
_entity.pdbx_description
1 polymer ?
#
loop_
_entity_poly.entity_id
_entity_poly.type
_entity_poly.pdbx_seq_one_letter_code
_entity_poly.pdbx_strand_id
1 'polypeptide(L)'
;MGKLDKTQAKLQFDRRKAGGPSCEDAGPGPAGGPSMPAGEEKDLRQILVAMQHSLTQIDGKIDSLSYRMDRMSKRLDKHVERPDQAERRISEVEDGQTELNTAHTKQNKSMCSLQAKVDDLEARSKTNNLRKVGMDLRKVVADPGGRYIVTRCEGSVAPFLLVGIYGPSFDNPHFYYDLATKVDSWGGLSQIWGEASTVRWTLRFKDRGGDRRLEAAARAVMKVASDLGMVNAWRDRHPGKGGYMTTQLHIIYTHK
;
A
#
# COMPACT_ATOMS: atom_id res chain seq x y z
N MET A 1 10.42 -29.04 13.55
CA MET A 1 9.42 -29.78 12.76
C MET A 1 9.89 -29.77 11.32
N GLY A 2 10.22 -30.84 10.61
CA GLY A 2 10.46 -32.26 10.86
C GLY A 2 11.04 -32.75 9.53
N LYS A 3 12.28 -33.25 9.51
CA LYS A 3 12.91 -33.78 8.30
C LYS A 3 12.36 -35.18 8.08
N LEU A 4 11.79 -35.45 6.90
CA LEU A 4 11.30 -36.78 6.53
C LEU A 4 12.25 -37.40 5.50
N ASP A 5 12.76 -38.53 5.95
CA ASP A 5 13.79 -39.40 5.41
C ASP A 5 13.30 -40.10 4.14
N LYS A 6 14.15 -40.15 3.10
CA LYS A 6 13.86 -40.83 1.83
C LYS A 6 14.42 -42.24 1.91
N THR A 7 13.58 -43.19 2.30
CA THR A 7 13.91 -44.62 2.24
C THR A 7 13.50 -45.23 0.90
N GLN A 8 14.47 -45.95 0.34
CA GLN A 8 14.46 -46.67 -0.92
C GLN A 8 13.38 -47.76 -0.98
N ALA A 9 12.72 -47.91 -2.12
CA ALA A 9 12.00 -49.13 -2.48
C ALA A 9 12.56 -49.63 -3.82
N LYS A 10 13.35 -50.71 -3.73
CA LYS A 10 13.94 -51.45 -4.84
C LYS A 10 13.01 -52.63 -5.16
N LEU A 11 12.36 -52.58 -6.32
CA LEU A 11 11.63 -53.71 -6.90
C LEU A 11 12.02 -53.81 -8.37
N GLN A 12 13.06 -54.60 -8.63
CA GLN A 12 13.40 -55.10 -9.97
C GLN A 12 12.56 -56.34 -10.24
N PHE A 13 11.79 -56.31 -11.32
CA PHE A 13 11.09 -57.46 -11.86
C PHE A 13 11.62 -57.70 -13.27
N ASP A 14 12.65 -58.55 -13.37
CA ASP A 14 13.19 -59.00 -14.65
C ASP A 14 12.28 -60.05 -15.26
N ARG A 15 11.75 -59.77 -16.46
CA ARG A 15 11.13 -60.79 -17.31
C ARG A 15 11.40 -60.50 -18.78
N ARG A 16 11.78 -61.58 -19.49
CA ARG A 16 12.09 -61.78 -20.93
C ARG A 16 13.61 -61.76 -21.18
N LYS A 17 14.20 -62.68 -21.94
CA LYS A 17 13.70 -63.26 -23.20
C LYS A 17 14.39 -64.59 -23.53
N ALA A 18 13.69 -65.38 -24.33
CA ALA A 18 14.04 -66.70 -24.84
C ALA A 18 15.29 -66.75 -25.74
N GLY A 19 15.90 -67.94 -25.79
CA GLY A 19 16.79 -68.40 -26.85
C GLY A 19 16.90 -69.93 -26.78
N GLY A 20 16.18 -70.64 -27.66
CA GLY A 20 16.61 -71.98 -28.12
C GLY A 20 17.74 -71.82 -29.15
N PRO A 21 18.43 -72.89 -29.62
CA PRO A 21 17.75 -74.05 -30.22
C PRO A 21 18.45 -75.44 -30.10
N SER A 22 17.79 -76.43 -30.69
CA SER A 22 18.31 -77.60 -31.45
C SER A 22 18.16 -79.00 -30.84
N CYS A 23 17.74 -79.87 -31.74
CA CYS A 23 17.28 -81.25 -31.62
C CYS A 23 18.46 -82.24 -31.69
N GLU A 24 18.30 -83.46 -31.17
CA GLU A 24 18.49 -84.75 -31.87
C GLU A 24 18.28 -85.95 -30.92
N ASP A 25 17.51 -86.95 -31.42
CA ASP A 25 17.60 -88.41 -31.27
C ASP A 25 17.68 -89.09 -29.88
N ALA A 26 17.06 -90.24 -29.57
CA ALA A 26 16.34 -91.28 -30.32
C ALA A 26 15.39 -92.07 -29.37
N GLY A 27 14.43 -92.82 -29.93
CA GLY A 27 13.56 -93.78 -29.21
C GLY A 27 14.28 -95.06 -28.72
N PRO A 28 13.59 -96.17 -28.33
CA PRO A 28 12.28 -96.66 -28.83
C PRO A 28 11.24 -97.08 -27.74
N GLY A 29 10.02 -97.41 -28.20
CA GLY A 29 8.82 -97.75 -27.39
C GLY A 29 8.89 -99.08 -26.59
N PRO A 30 7.76 -99.63 -26.07
CA PRO A 30 6.62 -100.01 -26.91
C PRO A 30 5.19 -99.97 -26.28
N ALA A 31 4.21 -100.19 -27.16
CA ALA A 31 2.97 -100.98 -26.99
C ALA A 31 1.79 -100.47 -26.15
N GLY A 32 0.60 -100.55 -26.78
CA GLY A 32 -0.66 -100.87 -26.09
C GLY A 32 -1.73 -99.78 -26.14
N GLY A 33 -2.42 -99.64 -27.28
CA GLY A 33 -3.67 -98.88 -27.34
C GLY A 33 -4.86 -99.71 -26.84
N PRO A 34 -5.93 -99.04 -26.38
CA PRO A 34 -7.29 -99.44 -26.67
C PRO A 34 -7.88 -98.52 -27.75
N SER A 35 -8.47 -99.12 -28.79
CA SER A 35 -9.21 -98.43 -29.84
C SER A 35 -10.47 -97.77 -29.26
N MET A 36 -10.51 -96.44 -29.30
CA MET A 36 -11.68 -95.63 -28.93
C MET A 36 -12.78 -95.72 -30.00
N PRO A 37 -14.06 -95.70 -29.62
CA PRO A 37 -15.17 -95.68 -30.56
C PRO A 37 -15.19 -94.37 -31.38
N ALA A 38 -15.40 -94.47 -32.69
CA ALA A 38 -15.28 -93.38 -33.68
C ALA A 38 -16.16 -92.11 -33.44
N GLY A 39 -17.01 -92.10 -32.41
CA GLY A 39 -17.76 -90.93 -31.94
C GLY A 39 -16.95 -90.01 -31.01
N GLU A 40 -16.11 -90.56 -30.14
CA GLU A 40 -15.37 -89.81 -29.11
C GLU A 40 -14.15 -89.05 -29.68
N GLU A 41 -13.58 -89.54 -30.79
CA GLU A 41 -12.50 -88.84 -31.50
C GLU A 41 -12.98 -87.54 -32.18
N LYS A 42 -14.24 -87.51 -32.62
CA LYS A 42 -14.84 -86.30 -33.22
C LYS A 42 -15.06 -85.20 -32.17
N ASP A 43 -15.48 -85.57 -30.97
CA ASP A 43 -15.67 -84.64 -29.85
C ASP A 43 -14.34 -84.05 -29.37
N LEU A 44 -13.30 -84.87 -29.24
CA LEU A 44 -11.95 -84.40 -28.89
C LEU A 44 -11.37 -83.44 -29.94
N ARG A 45 -11.57 -83.73 -31.23
CA ARG A 45 -11.17 -82.83 -32.32
C ARG A 45 -11.93 -81.51 -32.28
N GLN A 46 -13.23 -81.52 -31.97
CA GLN A 46 -14.02 -80.29 -31.81
C GLN A 46 -13.54 -79.45 -30.61
N ILE A 47 -13.20 -80.08 -29.49
CA ILE A 47 -12.64 -79.40 -28.31
C ILE A 47 -11.31 -78.73 -28.65
N LEU A 48 -10.41 -79.41 -29.36
CA LEU A 48 -9.13 -78.84 -29.81
C LEU A 48 -9.33 -77.62 -30.73
N VAL A 49 -10.25 -77.71 -31.68
CA VAL A 49 -10.59 -76.57 -32.57
C VAL A 49 -11.14 -75.40 -31.77
N ALA A 50 -12.02 -75.65 -30.79
CA ALA A 50 -12.57 -74.61 -29.92
C ALA A 50 -11.50 -73.97 -29.00
N MET A 51 -10.56 -74.77 -28.48
CA MET A 51 -9.41 -74.26 -27.72
C MET A 51 -8.50 -73.40 -28.59
N GLN A 52 -8.20 -73.86 -29.80
CA GLN A 52 -7.37 -73.11 -30.74
C GLN A 52 -8.02 -71.78 -31.13
N HIS A 53 -9.33 -71.79 -31.40
CA HIS A 53 -10.08 -70.57 -31.63
C HIS A 53 -10.05 -69.61 -30.44
N SER A 54 -10.21 -70.14 -29.21
CA SER A 54 -10.14 -69.35 -27.98
C SER A 54 -8.76 -68.73 -27.77
N LEU A 55 -7.69 -69.48 -28.05
CA LEU A 55 -6.31 -68.97 -28.01
C LEU A 55 -6.11 -67.83 -29.00
N THR A 56 -6.59 -67.97 -30.24
CA THR A 56 -6.52 -66.88 -31.24
C THR A 56 -7.30 -65.64 -30.80
N GLN A 57 -8.47 -65.80 -30.16
CA GLN A 57 -9.21 -64.66 -29.60
C GLN A 57 -8.48 -63.99 -28.44
N ILE A 58 -7.83 -64.78 -27.58
CA ILE A 58 -7.03 -64.27 -26.46
C ILE A 58 -5.83 -63.49 -26.99
N ASP A 59 -5.11 -64.00 -27.98
CA ASP A 59 -3.98 -63.31 -28.61
C ASP A 59 -4.41 -61.94 -29.17
N GLY A 60 -5.51 -61.88 -29.90
CA GLY A 60 -6.04 -60.61 -30.41
C GLY A 60 -6.43 -59.61 -29.30
N LYS A 61 -6.94 -60.07 -28.16
CA LYS A 61 -7.20 -59.23 -26.98
C LYS A 61 -5.90 -58.75 -26.32
N ILE A 62 -4.88 -59.60 -26.25
CA ILE A 62 -3.56 -59.25 -25.73
C ILE A 62 -2.92 -58.17 -26.61
N ASP A 63 -2.96 -58.30 -27.93
CA ASP A 63 -2.43 -57.30 -28.86
C ASP A 63 -3.15 -55.95 -28.71
N SER A 64 -4.48 -55.97 -28.58
CA SER A 64 -5.28 -54.77 -28.33
C SER A 64 -4.95 -54.10 -26.99
N LEU A 65 -4.76 -54.90 -25.94
CA LEU A 65 -4.32 -54.41 -24.64
C LEU A 65 -2.91 -53.81 -24.70
N SER A 66 -1.96 -54.47 -25.36
CA SER A 66 -0.61 -53.96 -25.58
C SER A 66 -0.63 -52.62 -26.30
N TYR A 67 -1.40 -52.48 -27.38
CA TYR A 67 -1.56 -51.22 -28.10
C TYR A 67 -2.14 -50.11 -27.20
N ARG A 68 -3.17 -50.43 -26.41
CA ARG A 68 -3.77 -49.48 -25.46
C ARG A 68 -2.81 -49.09 -24.35
N MET A 69 -2.02 -50.02 -23.83
CA MET A 69 -0.99 -49.74 -22.83
C MET A 69 0.09 -48.82 -23.38
N ASP A 70 0.62 -49.08 -24.57
CA ASP A 70 1.63 -48.21 -25.20
C ASP A 70 1.09 -46.78 -25.41
N ARG A 71 -0.18 -46.66 -25.79
CA ARG A 71 -0.85 -45.36 -25.91
C ARG A 71 -1.02 -44.68 -24.55
N MET A 72 -1.32 -45.44 -23.50
CA MET A 72 -1.41 -44.89 -22.14
C MET A 72 -0.04 -44.44 -21.62
N SER A 73 1.02 -45.23 -21.81
CA SER A 73 2.39 -44.85 -21.43
C SER A 73 2.80 -43.53 -22.07
N LYS A 74 2.60 -43.38 -23.39
CA LYS A 74 2.87 -42.11 -24.10
C LYS A 74 2.05 -40.93 -23.58
N ARG A 75 0.83 -41.17 -23.11
CA ARG A 75 0.01 -40.11 -22.49
C ARG A 75 0.52 -39.76 -21.10
N LEU A 76 0.93 -40.75 -20.32
CA LEU A 76 1.52 -40.55 -18.99
C LEU A 76 2.83 -39.77 -19.10
N ASP A 77 3.71 -40.10 -20.04
CA ASP A 77 4.96 -39.35 -20.26
C ASP A 77 4.68 -37.87 -20.51
N LYS A 78 3.73 -37.56 -21.41
CA LYS A 78 3.31 -36.17 -21.65
C LYS A 78 2.67 -35.49 -20.44
N HIS A 79 1.96 -36.25 -19.61
CA HIS A 79 1.37 -35.74 -18.39
C HIS A 79 2.40 -35.50 -17.28
N VAL A 80 3.58 -36.12 -17.36
CA VAL A 80 4.72 -35.88 -16.45
C VAL A 80 5.56 -34.69 -16.94
N GLU A 81 5.81 -34.56 -18.24
CA GLU A 81 6.61 -33.44 -18.79
C GLU A 81 5.95 -32.07 -18.57
N ARG A 82 4.61 -32.01 -18.66
CA ARG A 82 3.85 -30.76 -18.48
C ARG A 82 4.00 -30.13 -17.09
N PRO A 83 3.78 -30.85 -15.98
CA PRO A 83 4.01 -30.32 -14.65
C PRO A 83 5.47 -29.98 -14.42
N ASP A 84 6.44 -30.79 -14.87
CA ASP A 84 7.87 -30.47 -14.74
C ASP A 84 8.21 -29.11 -15.41
N GLN A 85 7.65 -28.85 -16.58
CA GLN A 85 7.83 -27.56 -17.26
C GLN A 85 7.13 -26.42 -16.51
N ALA A 86 5.94 -26.66 -15.95
CA ALA A 86 5.22 -25.67 -15.16
C ALA A 86 5.99 -25.33 -13.87
N GLU A 87 6.54 -26.33 -13.18
CA GLU A 87 7.34 -26.16 -11.97
C GLU A 87 8.58 -25.29 -12.23
N ARG A 88 9.30 -25.54 -13.31
CA ARG A 88 10.46 -24.70 -13.70
C ARG A 88 10.06 -23.25 -13.94
N ARG A 89 8.97 -23.02 -14.69
CA ARG A 89 8.46 -21.67 -14.96
C ARG A 89 8.00 -20.97 -13.68
N ILE A 90 7.39 -21.71 -12.75
CA ILE A 90 6.98 -21.16 -11.46
C ILE A 90 8.21 -20.77 -10.64
N SER A 91 9.24 -21.62 -10.59
CA SER A 91 10.50 -21.32 -9.88
C SER A 91 11.17 -20.05 -10.41
N GLU A 92 11.25 -19.88 -11.74
CA GLU A 92 11.82 -18.66 -12.35
C GLU A 92 11.02 -17.40 -11.99
N VAL A 93 9.68 -17.51 -11.97
CA VAL A 93 8.80 -16.40 -11.59
C VAL A 93 8.93 -16.07 -10.10
N GLU A 94 9.02 -17.08 -9.24
CA GLU A 94 9.22 -16.90 -7.80
C GLU A 94 10.54 -16.19 -7.51
N ASP A 95 11.63 -16.63 -8.16
CA ASP A 95 12.95 -15.99 -8.03
C ASP A 95 12.89 -14.52 -8.48
N GLY A 96 12.30 -14.24 -9.65
CA GLY A 96 12.13 -12.86 -10.14
C GLY A 96 11.27 -11.99 -9.22
N GLN A 97 10.23 -12.57 -8.61
CA GLN A 97 9.39 -11.87 -7.63
C GLN A 97 10.18 -11.51 -6.36
N THR A 98 11.05 -12.41 -5.90
CA THR A 98 11.90 -12.11 -4.73
C THR A 98 12.89 -10.97 -5.03
N GLU A 99 13.54 -10.98 -6.20
CA GLU A 99 14.46 -9.92 -6.62
C GLU A 99 13.74 -8.58 -6.70
N LEU A 100 12.57 -8.53 -7.35
CA LEU A 100 11.76 -7.32 -7.46
C LEU A 100 11.35 -6.78 -6.09
N ASN A 101 10.93 -7.66 -5.17
CA ASN A 101 10.58 -7.26 -3.81
C ASN A 101 11.79 -6.65 -3.07
N THR A 102 12.99 -7.23 -3.21
CA THR A 102 14.20 -6.65 -2.60
C THR A 102 14.53 -5.28 -3.18
N ALA A 103 14.44 -5.10 -4.50
CA ALA A 103 14.67 -3.81 -5.15
C ALA A 103 13.66 -2.74 -4.67
N HIS A 104 12.38 -3.12 -4.59
CA HIS A 104 11.32 -2.23 -4.09
C HIS A 104 11.57 -1.78 -2.64
N THR A 105 12.00 -2.70 -1.76
CA THR A 105 12.35 -2.31 -0.37
C THR A 105 13.54 -1.35 -0.31
N LYS A 106 14.54 -1.51 -1.17
CA LYS A 106 15.69 -0.61 -1.26
C LYS A 106 15.28 0.77 -1.74
N GLN A 107 14.43 0.84 -2.77
CA GLN A 107 13.89 2.10 -3.28
C GLN A 107 13.06 2.83 -2.22
N ASN A 108 12.20 2.13 -1.48
CA ASN A 108 11.41 2.73 -0.39
C ASN A 108 12.29 3.31 0.72
N LYS A 109 13.37 2.62 1.10
CA LYS A 109 14.34 3.17 2.07
C LYS A 109 14.98 4.46 1.57
N SER A 110 15.36 4.51 0.29
CA SER A 110 15.90 5.72 -0.33
C SER A 110 14.88 6.85 -0.36
N MET A 111 13.61 6.54 -0.68
CA MET A 111 12.52 7.51 -0.69
C MET A 111 12.28 8.11 0.70
N CYS A 112 12.22 7.29 1.75
CA CYS A 112 12.09 7.77 3.13
C CYS A 112 13.26 8.68 3.53
N SER A 113 14.49 8.33 3.12
CA SER A 113 15.67 9.15 3.40
C SER A 113 15.61 10.50 2.67
N LEU A 114 15.16 10.51 1.41
CA LEU A 114 14.99 11.75 0.65
C LEU A 114 13.87 12.62 1.23
N GLN A 115 12.75 12.02 1.65
CA GLN A 115 11.66 12.75 2.31
C GLN A 115 12.16 13.46 3.56
N ALA A 116 12.88 12.75 4.44
CA ALA A 116 13.45 13.34 5.65
C ALA A 116 14.43 14.50 5.35
N LYS A 117 15.22 14.41 4.27
CA LYS A 117 16.11 15.49 3.83
C LYS A 117 15.34 16.70 3.30
N VAL A 118 14.25 16.49 2.57
CA VAL A 118 13.38 17.58 2.09
C VAL A 118 12.74 18.29 3.27
N ASP A 119 12.21 17.55 4.24
CA ASP A 119 11.59 18.12 5.44
C ASP A 119 12.60 18.96 6.26
N ASP A 120 13.84 18.47 6.41
CA ASP A 120 14.94 19.23 7.04
C ASP A 120 15.28 20.51 6.27
N LEU A 121 15.45 20.42 4.95
CA LEU A 121 15.76 21.58 4.11
C LEU A 121 14.64 22.62 4.13
N GLU A 122 13.38 22.20 4.15
CA GLU A 122 12.24 23.10 4.25
C GLU A 122 12.21 23.79 5.61
N ALA A 123 12.45 23.07 6.70
CA ALA A 123 12.57 23.64 8.04
C ALA A 123 13.68 24.69 8.10
N ARG A 124 14.88 24.36 7.60
CA ARG A 124 16.04 25.28 7.56
C ARG A 124 15.78 26.50 6.68
N SER A 125 15.11 26.32 5.54
CA SER A 125 14.74 27.41 4.63
C SER A 125 13.79 28.40 5.30
N LYS A 126 12.76 27.91 6.00
CA LYS A 126 11.84 28.73 6.78
C LYS A 126 12.57 29.57 7.82
N THR A 127 13.50 28.98 8.58
CA THR A 127 14.31 29.70 9.58
C THR A 127 15.23 30.74 8.94
N ASN A 128 15.89 30.40 7.83
CA ASN A 128 16.80 31.33 7.13
C ASN A 128 16.08 32.56 6.57
N ASN A 129 14.87 32.40 6.03
CA ASN A 129 14.10 33.52 5.51
C ASN A 129 13.70 34.51 6.61
N LEU A 130 13.39 34.00 7.81
CA LEU A 130 13.07 34.82 8.97
C LEU A 130 14.31 35.56 9.49
N ARG A 131 15.46 34.88 9.51
CA ARG A 131 16.74 35.50 9.87
C ARG A 131 17.14 36.63 8.92
N LYS A 132 16.89 36.47 7.61
CA LYS A 132 17.17 37.52 6.60
C LYS A 132 16.36 38.80 6.82
N VAL A 133 15.18 38.70 7.43
CA VAL A 133 14.37 39.87 7.83
C VAL A 133 14.63 40.33 9.26
N GLY A 134 15.68 39.80 9.91
CA GLY A 134 16.06 40.19 11.28
C GLY A 134 15.07 39.70 12.35
N MET A 135 14.39 38.58 12.11
CA MET A 135 13.40 38.01 13.01
C MET A 135 13.76 36.57 13.40
N ASP A 136 13.88 36.31 14.70
CA ASP A 136 14.03 34.94 15.22
C ASP A 136 12.75 34.51 15.95
N LEU A 137 12.16 33.37 15.56
CA LEU A 137 11.00 32.81 16.24
C LEU A 137 11.43 32.04 17.49
N ARG A 138 10.90 32.42 18.66
CA ARG A 138 11.22 31.75 19.93
C ARG A 138 10.15 30.78 20.38
N LYS A 139 8.89 31.16 20.21
CA LYS A 139 7.76 30.38 20.70
C LYS A 139 6.54 30.61 19.82
N VAL A 140 5.88 29.52 19.46
CA VAL A 140 4.63 29.53 18.69
C VAL A 140 3.57 28.81 19.50
N VAL A 141 2.41 29.44 19.68
CA VAL A 141 1.22 28.81 20.26
C VAL A 141 0.06 28.98 19.30
N ALA A 142 -0.45 27.86 18.83
CA ALA A 142 -1.62 27.81 17.97
C ALA A 142 -2.87 27.39 18.78
N ASP A 143 -4.02 27.94 18.40
CA ASP A 143 -5.33 27.44 18.83
C ASP A 143 -5.58 26.06 18.20
N PRO A 144 -5.96 25.03 18.96
CA PRO A 144 -6.36 23.74 18.39
C PRO A 144 -7.51 23.86 17.38
N GLY A 145 -8.38 24.86 17.55
CA GLY A 145 -9.45 25.20 16.61
C GLY A 145 -9.01 26.01 15.38
N GLY A 146 -7.71 26.31 15.24
CA GLY A 146 -7.17 27.05 14.10
C GLY A 146 -7.54 28.54 14.04
N ARG A 147 -8.08 29.12 15.13
CA ARG A 147 -8.59 30.51 15.13
C ARG A 147 -7.52 31.56 15.42
N TYR A 148 -6.40 31.18 16.01
CA TYR A 148 -5.28 32.10 16.17
C TYR A 148 -3.94 31.37 16.24
N ILE A 149 -2.88 32.13 15.95
CA ILE A 149 -1.49 31.76 16.19
C ILE A 149 -0.79 32.95 16.84
N VAL A 150 -0.21 32.73 18.02
CA VAL A 150 0.60 33.71 18.74
C VAL A 150 2.05 33.30 18.61
N THR A 151 2.87 34.17 18.05
CA THR A 151 4.29 33.92 17.82
C THR A 151 5.11 34.98 18.52
N ARG A 152 6.01 34.55 19.41
CA ARG A 152 7.03 35.41 20.00
C ARG A 152 8.23 35.50 19.08
N CYS A 153 8.51 36.71 18.62
CA CYS A 153 9.61 37.05 17.75
C CYS A 153 10.65 37.84 18.55
N GLU A 154 11.92 37.53 18.38
CA GLU A 154 13.02 38.42 18.75
C GLU A 154 13.35 39.24 17.51
N GLY A 155 12.97 40.51 17.52
CA GLY A 155 13.40 41.48 16.51
C GLY A 155 14.80 42.00 16.83
N SER A 156 15.41 42.66 15.85
CA SER A 156 16.72 43.32 16.02
C SER A 156 16.73 44.44 17.06
N VAL A 157 15.59 45.11 17.27
CA VAL A 157 15.46 46.24 18.21
C VAL A 157 14.83 45.82 19.53
N ALA A 158 13.75 45.04 19.48
CA ALA A 158 13.03 44.57 20.66
C ALA A 158 12.26 43.28 20.34
N PRO A 159 11.99 42.43 21.35
CA PRO A 159 11.04 41.34 21.21
C PRO A 159 9.62 41.87 20.97
N PHE A 160 8.85 41.15 20.15
CA PHE A 160 7.47 41.47 19.85
C PHE A 160 6.63 40.19 19.68
N LEU A 161 5.31 40.34 19.81
CA LEU A 161 4.35 39.27 19.55
C LEU A 161 3.67 39.51 18.21
N LEU A 162 3.72 38.51 17.32
CA LEU A 162 2.91 38.45 16.12
C LEU A 162 1.69 37.57 16.40
N VAL A 163 0.50 38.16 16.33
CA VAL A 163 -0.77 37.48 16.60
C VAL A 163 -1.56 37.42 15.30
N GLY A 164 -1.57 36.25 14.68
CA GLY A 164 -2.44 35.96 13.52
C GLY A 164 -3.79 35.50 14.00
N ILE A 165 -4.88 36.16 13.57
CA ILE A 165 -6.23 35.89 14.05
C ILE A 165 -7.15 35.60 12.88
N TYR A 166 -7.87 34.48 13.00
CA TYR A 166 -9.03 34.14 12.21
C TYR A 166 -10.25 34.16 13.13
N GLY A 167 -10.85 35.35 13.24
CA GLY A 167 -11.95 35.60 14.16
C GLY A 167 -13.21 34.80 13.80
N PRO A 168 -14.09 34.53 14.77
CA PRO A 168 -15.34 33.81 14.55
C PRO A 168 -16.24 34.54 13.55
N SER A 169 -17.04 33.78 12.80
CA SER A 169 -17.99 34.29 11.80
C SER A 169 -19.32 34.79 12.40
N PHE A 170 -19.48 34.71 13.73
CA PHE A 170 -20.65 35.11 14.49
C PHE A 170 -20.26 36.07 15.62
N ASP A 171 -21.23 36.78 16.21
CA ASP A 171 -20.95 37.79 17.24
C ASP A 171 -20.46 37.12 18.53
N ASN A 172 -19.14 37.14 18.75
CA ASN A 172 -18.54 36.55 19.93
C ASN A 172 -17.44 37.48 20.48
N PRO A 173 -17.80 38.46 21.32
CA PRO A 173 -16.83 39.36 21.95
C PRO A 173 -15.88 38.63 22.92
N HIS A 174 -16.34 37.55 23.56
CA HIS A 174 -15.53 36.79 24.53
C HIS A 174 -14.25 36.22 23.91
N PHE A 175 -14.32 35.75 22.66
CA PHE A 175 -13.14 35.28 21.92
C PHE A 175 -11.98 36.30 21.95
N TYR A 176 -12.29 37.58 21.75
CA TYR A 176 -11.27 38.63 21.69
C TYR A 176 -10.73 39.00 23.08
N TYR A 177 -11.60 39.01 24.10
CA TYR A 177 -11.16 39.25 25.47
C TYR A 177 -10.27 38.12 25.99
N ASP A 178 -10.68 36.86 25.78
CA ASP A 178 -9.90 35.69 26.19
C ASP A 178 -8.54 35.65 25.49
N LEU A 179 -8.52 35.97 24.19
CA LEU A 179 -7.28 36.08 23.43
C LEU A 179 -6.39 37.20 23.96
N ALA A 180 -6.96 38.38 24.25
CA ALA A 180 -6.22 39.51 24.80
C ALA A 180 -5.58 39.16 26.15
N THR A 181 -6.35 38.57 27.07
CA THR A 181 -5.82 38.12 28.37
C THR A 181 -4.71 37.08 28.20
N LYS A 182 -4.88 36.15 27.25
CA LYS A 182 -3.84 35.15 26.95
C LYS A 182 -2.58 35.80 26.40
N VAL A 183 -2.70 36.77 25.49
CA VAL A 183 -1.55 37.49 24.93
C VAL A 183 -0.87 38.38 25.97
N ASP A 184 -1.64 39.05 26.83
CA ASP A 184 -1.13 39.90 27.90
C ASP A 184 -0.29 39.11 28.92
N SER A 185 -0.72 37.87 29.24
CA SER A 185 0.04 36.96 30.12
C SER A 185 1.45 36.61 29.60
N TRP A 186 1.81 36.98 28.36
CA TRP A 186 3.12 36.76 27.76
C TRP A 186 4.10 37.93 27.92
N GLY A 187 3.69 38.99 28.64
CA GLY A 187 4.61 39.94 29.27
C GLY A 187 4.94 41.20 28.47
N GLY A 188 3.95 42.03 28.17
CA GLY A 188 4.16 43.46 27.82
C GLY A 188 4.95 43.76 26.53
N LEU A 189 5.12 42.77 25.66
CA LEU A 189 5.79 42.94 24.37
C LEU A 189 4.94 43.74 23.40
N SER A 190 5.58 44.48 22.49
CA SER A 190 4.86 45.14 21.40
C SER A 190 4.10 44.10 20.56
N GLN A 191 2.81 44.34 20.30
CA GLN A 191 1.94 43.36 19.64
C GLN A 191 1.59 43.82 18.22
N ILE A 192 1.65 42.88 17.27
CA ILE A 192 1.19 43.06 15.89
C ILE A 192 0.05 42.08 15.65
N TRP A 193 -1.18 42.57 15.57
CA TRP A 193 -2.35 41.73 15.32
C TRP A 193 -2.73 41.78 13.85
N GLY A 194 -2.87 40.63 13.19
CA GLY A 194 -3.38 40.54 11.83
C GLY A 194 -4.70 39.78 11.81
N GLU A 195 -5.80 40.45 11.51
CA GLU A 195 -7.13 39.82 11.42
C GLU A 195 -7.66 39.80 9.99
N ALA A 196 -8.12 38.63 9.52
CA ALA A 196 -8.56 38.42 8.14
C ALA A 196 -10.09 38.41 7.92
N SER A 197 -10.90 38.13 8.95
CA SER A 197 -12.31 37.72 8.74
C SER A 197 -13.38 38.59 9.41
N THR A 198 -13.19 39.12 10.62
CA THR A 198 -14.31 39.71 11.40
C THR A 198 -14.27 41.26 11.44
N VAL A 199 -13.09 41.88 11.39
CA VAL A 199 -12.90 43.35 11.36
C VAL A 199 -13.09 43.97 9.97
N ARG A 200 -13.45 43.17 8.95
CA ARG A 200 -14.02 43.67 7.67
C ARG A 200 -15.24 44.58 7.92
N TRP A 201 -15.85 44.48 9.10
CA TRP A 201 -17.13 45.12 9.46
C TRP A 201 -17.05 46.23 10.51
N THR A 202 -16.02 46.27 11.39
CA THR A 202 -15.79 47.44 12.28
C THR A 202 -15.61 48.73 11.47
N LEU A 203 -14.99 48.62 10.29
CA LEU A 203 -14.83 49.71 9.33
C LEU A 203 -16.15 50.18 8.72
N ARG A 204 -17.21 49.35 8.69
CA ARG A 204 -18.54 49.74 8.19
C ARG A 204 -19.42 50.44 9.22
N PHE A 205 -19.11 50.31 10.52
CA PHE A 205 -19.97 50.88 11.58
C PHE A 205 -20.07 52.40 11.53
N LYS A 206 -19.00 53.10 11.11
CA LYS A 206 -19.03 54.57 10.99
C LYS A 206 -19.65 55.08 9.69
N ASP A 207 -19.48 54.35 8.59
CA ASP A 207 -19.68 54.98 7.27
C ASP A 207 -21.03 54.63 6.59
N ARG A 208 -21.67 53.47 6.86
CA ARG A 208 -22.87 53.04 6.08
C ARG A 208 -23.91 52.17 6.80
N GLY A 209 -24.01 52.20 8.13
CA GLY A 209 -25.01 51.39 8.85
C GLY A 209 -24.75 49.89 8.75
N GLY A 210 -23.58 49.46 9.26
CA GLY A 210 -23.12 48.07 9.20
C GLY A 210 -24.13 47.04 9.73
N ASP A 211 -23.95 45.79 9.30
CA ASP A 211 -24.72 44.65 9.79
C ASP A 211 -24.55 44.53 11.32
N ARG A 212 -25.65 44.66 12.06
CA ARG A 212 -25.68 44.59 13.54
C ARG A 212 -25.23 43.23 14.08
N ARG A 213 -25.10 42.21 13.22
CA ARG A 213 -24.75 40.83 13.58
C ARG A 213 -23.34 40.61 14.15
N LEU A 214 -22.44 41.60 14.13
CA LEU A 214 -21.07 41.48 14.68
C LEU A 214 -20.69 42.69 15.55
N GLU A 215 -21.68 43.42 16.04
CA GLU A 215 -21.47 44.70 16.73
C GLU A 215 -20.71 44.53 18.05
N ALA A 216 -21.00 43.47 18.81
CA ALA A 216 -20.35 43.25 20.09
C ALA A 216 -18.87 42.87 19.91
N ALA A 217 -18.56 41.97 18.98
CA ALA A 217 -17.21 41.59 18.58
C ALA A 217 -16.40 42.79 18.08
N ALA A 218 -17.01 43.62 17.22
CA ALA A 218 -16.39 44.84 16.73
C ALA A 218 -16.00 45.81 17.87
N ARG A 219 -16.91 46.02 18.82
CA ARG A 219 -16.62 46.81 20.03
C ARG A 219 -15.54 46.18 20.90
N ALA A 220 -15.56 44.86 21.07
CA ALA A 220 -14.56 44.15 21.85
C ALA A 220 -13.15 44.31 21.26
N VAL A 221 -12.99 44.18 19.94
CA VAL A 221 -11.69 44.43 19.27
C VAL A 221 -11.21 45.86 19.50
N MET A 222 -12.08 46.85 19.32
CA MET A 222 -11.69 48.25 19.55
C MET A 222 -11.35 48.52 21.02
N LYS A 223 -12.10 47.93 21.96
CA LYS A 223 -11.82 48.05 23.38
C LYS A 223 -10.49 47.41 23.73
N VAL A 224 -10.25 46.17 23.30
CA VAL A 224 -8.97 45.45 23.50
C VAL A 224 -7.81 46.24 22.92
N ALA A 225 -7.93 46.74 21.68
CA ALA A 225 -6.90 47.56 21.07
C ALA A 225 -6.63 48.82 21.90
N SER A 226 -7.68 49.50 22.37
CA SER A 226 -7.54 50.69 23.23
C SER A 226 -6.91 50.37 24.58
N ASP A 227 -7.34 49.30 25.25
CA ASP A 227 -6.84 48.87 26.57
C ASP A 227 -5.34 48.53 26.48
N LEU A 228 -4.92 47.94 25.36
CA LEU A 228 -3.52 47.59 25.08
C LEU A 228 -2.72 48.77 24.50
N GLY A 229 -3.31 49.96 24.33
CA GLY A 229 -2.62 51.11 23.72
C GLY A 229 -2.22 50.90 22.25
N MET A 230 -2.94 50.02 21.56
CA MET A 230 -2.74 49.70 20.15
C MET A 230 -3.60 50.59 19.26
N VAL A 231 -3.09 50.88 18.07
CA VAL A 231 -3.79 51.63 17.04
C VAL A 231 -3.87 50.83 15.75
N ASN A 232 -4.94 51.04 15.00
CA ASN A 232 -5.06 50.48 13.65
C ASN A 232 -4.06 51.22 12.74
N ALA A 233 -2.98 50.52 12.35
CA ALA A 233 -1.85 51.09 11.63
C ALA A 233 -2.26 51.75 10.30
N TRP A 234 -3.26 51.18 9.62
CA TRP A 234 -3.74 51.74 8.37
C TRP A 234 -4.52 53.03 8.58
N ARG A 235 -5.40 53.08 9.59
CA ARG A 235 -6.20 54.27 9.92
C ARG A 235 -5.34 55.41 10.46
N ASP A 236 -4.31 55.08 11.23
CA ASP A 236 -3.36 56.08 11.74
C ASP A 236 -2.59 56.75 10.60
N ARG A 237 -2.16 55.98 9.59
CA ARG A 237 -1.49 56.51 8.39
C ARG A 237 -2.43 57.15 7.36
N HIS A 238 -3.72 56.81 7.37
CA HIS A 238 -4.70 57.29 6.40
C HIS A 238 -5.95 57.85 7.10
N PRO A 239 -5.81 58.92 7.90
CA PRO A 239 -6.94 59.54 8.58
C PRO A 239 -7.95 60.05 7.54
N GLY A 240 -9.24 59.83 7.79
CA GLY A 240 -10.34 60.33 6.96
C GLY A 240 -10.56 59.63 5.61
N LYS A 241 -9.69 58.70 5.18
CA LYS A 241 -9.92 57.94 3.94
C LYS A 241 -10.92 56.80 4.19
N GLY A 242 -12.05 56.79 3.47
CA GLY A 242 -13.05 55.71 3.50
C GLY A 242 -12.63 54.42 2.77
N GLY A 243 -11.33 54.15 2.68
CA GLY A 243 -10.79 53.02 1.92
C GLY A 243 -11.24 51.67 2.50
N TYR A 244 -11.73 50.80 1.62
CA TYR A 244 -12.06 49.43 1.96
C TYR A 244 -10.85 48.53 1.74
N MET A 245 -10.55 47.66 2.70
CA MET A 245 -9.68 46.51 2.47
C MET A 245 -10.55 45.37 1.92
N THR A 246 -10.97 45.47 0.66
CA THR A 246 -11.95 44.53 0.07
C THR A 246 -11.36 43.17 -0.26
N THR A 247 -10.04 43.04 -0.37
CA THR A 247 -9.38 41.80 -0.78
C THR A 247 -8.01 41.70 -0.10
N GLN A 248 -7.90 40.79 0.87
CA GLN A 248 -6.63 40.26 1.38
C GLN A 248 -5.69 41.19 2.17
N LEU A 249 -6.12 42.38 2.61
CA LEU A 249 -5.31 43.17 3.53
C LEU A 249 -5.73 42.88 4.98
N HIS A 250 -4.81 42.30 5.74
CA HIS A 250 -4.92 42.10 7.19
C HIS A 250 -5.04 43.45 7.87
N ILE A 251 -5.97 43.58 8.82
CA ILE A 251 -6.02 44.78 9.66
C ILE A 251 -4.94 44.63 10.71
N ILE A 252 -3.96 45.53 10.64
CA ILE A 252 -2.78 45.52 11.50
C ILE A 252 -2.99 46.50 12.65
N TYR A 253 -2.94 46.00 13.88
CA TYR A 253 -2.83 46.83 15.08
C TYR A 253 -1.39 46.82 15.59
N THR A 254 -0.89 47.97 16.01
CA THR A 254 0.46 48.16 16.56
C THR A 254 0.42 49.17 17.71
N HIS A 255 1.37 49.10 18.64
CA HIS A 255 1.60 50.22 19.56
C HIS A 255 2.09 51.44 18.79
N LYS A 256 1.79 52.62 19.31
CA LYS A 256 2.34 53.90 18.84
C LYS A 256 3.78 54.09 19.31
#